data_AF-A0A485K9L6-F1
#
_entry.id   AF-A0A485K9L6-F1
#
_cell.length_a   1.000
_cell.length_b   1.000
_cell.length_c   1.000
_cell.angle_alpha   90.00
_cell.angle_beta   90.00
_cell.angle_gamma   90.00
#
_symmetry.space_group_name_H-M   'P 1'
#
loop_
_entity.id
_entity.type
_entity.pdbx_description
1 polymer ?
#
loop_
_entity_poly.entity_id
_entity_poly.type
_entity_poly.pdbx_seq_one_letter_code
_entity_poly.pdbx_strand_id
1 'polypeptide(L)'
;MEMRSLHDILTSTWVGVHTGSYLADDSQLYAANEHCLRRQLELVQSFCDMSGFRLNVDKTQILTFAALSPALSPMLVTSNAPAKSLGILMTPNLSPMARFNYVFDRFDSRLSLWLYKVRTYAGNVAILHSICLPVLWY
;
A
#
# COMPACT_ATOMS: atom_id res chain seq x y z
N MET A 1 22.73 -40.30 -16.66
CA MET A 1 21.34 -40.01 -16.29
C MET A 1 21.36 -39.62 -14.82
N GLU A 2 21.72 -38.36 -14.55
CA GLU A 2 21.90 -37.84 -13.19
C GLU A 2 20.55 -37.52 -12.57
N MET A 3 20.30 -38.09 -11.39
CA MET A 3 19.15 -37.79 -10.54
C MET A 3 19.34 -36.38 -9.95
N ARG A 4 18.58 -35.41 -10.45
CA ARG A 4 18.49 -34.07 -9.84
C ARG A 4 17.92 -34.22 -8.42
N SER A 5 18.56 -33.57 -7.46
CA SER A 5 18.11 -33.54 -6.07
C SER A 5 16.69 -33.00 -5.98
N LEU A 6 15.85 -33.55 -5.09
CA LEU A 6 14.52 -33.03 -4.79
C LEU A 6 14.55 -31.54 -4.37
N HIS A 7 15.70 -31.09 -3.83
CA HIS A 7 15.93 -29.69 -3.51
C HIS A 7 16.01 -28.82 -4.78
N ASP A 8 16.65 -29.30 -5.85
CA ASP A 8 16.73 -28.59 -7.14
C ASP A 8 15.38 -28.54 -7.85
N ILE A 9 14.57 -29.60 -7.71
CA ILE A 9 13.20 -29.65 -8.25
C ILE A 9 12.30 -28.65 -7.51
N LEU A 10 12.42 -28.55 -6.18
CA LEU A 10 11.65 -27.59 -5.38
C LEU A 10 12.10 -26.14 -5.59
N THR A 11 13.37 -25.88 -5.93
CA THR A 11 13.85 -24.53 -6.24
C THR A 11 13.68 -24.11 -7.69
N SER A 12 13.57 -25.03 -8.66
CA SER A 12 13.55 -24.67 -10.09
C SER A 12 12.17 -24.31 -10.67
N THR A 13 11.08 -24.48 -9.92
CA THR A 13 9.72 -24.22 -10.42
C THR A 13 8.83 -23.38 -9.48
N TRP A 14 9.43 -22.49 -8.69
CA TRP A 14 8.70 -21.26 -8.33
C TRP A 14 9.12 -20.18 -9.32
N VAL A 15 8.57 -20.26 -10.53
CA VAL A 15 8.43 -19.06 -11.37
C VAL A 15 7.60 -18.11 -10.52
N GLY A 16 8.27 -17.17 -9.85
CA GLY A 16 7.64 -16.29 -8.87
C GLY A 16 6.41 -15.67 -9.49
N VAL A 17 5.23 -16.02 -9.00
CA VAL A 17 3.98 -15.45 -9.48
C VAL A 17 4.05 -13.96 -9.16
N HIS A 18 4.22 -13.16 -10.21
CA HIS A 18 4.15 -11.72 -10.11
C HIS A 18 2.68 -11.33 -9.93
N THR A 19 2.28 -11.13 -8.68
CA THR A 19 0.93 -10.70 -8.34
C THR A 19 0.91 -9.19 -8.16
N GLY A 20 -0.18 -8.53 -8.55
CA GLY A 20 -0.40 -7.13 -8.28
C GLY A 20 -1.86 -6.82 -8.01
N SER A 21 -2.12 -5.70 -7.35
CA SER A 21 -3.44 -5.11 -7.15
C SER A 21 -3.47 -3.73 -7.81
N TYR A 22 -4.54 -3.44 -8.55
CA TYR A 22 -4.65 -2.23 -9.37
C TYR A 22 -6.01 -1.58 -9.12
N LEU A 23 -6.01 -0.31 -8.73
CA LEU A 23 -7.21 0.51 -8.59
C LEU A 23 -6.95 1.89 -9.20
N ALA A 24 -7.61 2.17 -10.33
CA ALA A 24 -7.31 3.37 -11.13
C ALA A 24 -5.81 3.46 -11.46
N ASP A 25 -5.13 4.54 -11.08
CA ASP A 25 -3.69 4.74 -11.26
C ASP A 25 -2.84 4.13 -10.13
N ASP A 26 -3.45 3.78 -8.99
CA ASP A 26 -2.75 3.16 -7.88
C ASP A 26 -2.47 1.68 -8.19
N SER A 27 -1.18 1.32 -8.20
CA SER A 27 -0.69 -0.03 -8.45
C SER A 27 0.14 -0.53 -7.27
N GLN A 28 -0.14 -1.76 -6.82
CA GLN A 28 0.62 -2.45 -5.77
C GLN A 28 1.19 -3.74 -6.35
N LEU A 29 2.52 -3.86 -6.34
CA LEU A 29 3.21 -5.03 -6.86
C LEU A 29 3.73 -5.87 -5.70
N TYR A 30 3.49 -7.17 -5.76
CA TYR A 30 3.98 -8.14 -4.78
C TYR A 30 5.16 -8.90 -5.38
N ALA A 31 6.29 -8.86 -4.68
CA ALA A 31 7.52 -9.54 -5.05
C ALA A 31 7.94 -10.49 -3.93
N ALA A 32 8.36 -11.70 -4.30
CA ALA A 32 8.85 -12.69 -3.33
C ALA A 32 10.22 -12.31 -2.73
N ASN A 33 11.04 -11.56 -3.47
CA ASN A 33 12.37 -11.13 -3.07
C ASN A 33 12.81 -9.90 -3.89
N GLU A 34 13.96 -9.34 -3.54
CA GLU A 34 14.52 -8.16 -4.21
C GLU A 34 14.75 -8.38 -5.72
N HIS A 35 15.19 -9.58 -6.13
CA HIS A 35 15.43 -9.87 -7.54
C HIS A 35 14.13 -9.80 -8.36
N CYS A 36 13.05 -10.42 -7.86
CA CYS A 36 11.73 -10.34 -8.47
C CYS A 36 11.19 -8.90 -8.51
N LEU A 37 11.42 -8.11 -7.46
CA LEU A 37 11.01 -6.70 -7.40
C LEU A 37 11.70 -5.87 -8.48
N ARG A 38 13.03 -6.01 -8.60
CA ARG A 38 13.80 -5.32 -9.65
C ARG A 38 13.29 -5.68 -11.04
N ARG A 39 13.04 -6.97 -11.27
CA ARG A 39 12.50 -7.43 -12.54
C ARG A 39 11.12 -6.84 -12.85
N GLN A 40 10.25 -6.76 -11.84
CA GLN A 40 8.93 -6.12 -12.00
C GLN A 40 9.05 -4.63 -12.33
N LEU A 41 9.95 -3.90 -11.66
CA LEU A 41 10.18 -2.47 -11.94
C LEU A 41 10.73 -2.25 -13.35
N GLU A 42 11.64 -3.10 -13.82
CA GLU A 42 12.12 -3.07 -15.21
C GLU A 42 10.98 -3.28 -16.22
N LEU A 43 10.09 -4.24 -15.95
CA LEU A 43 8.93 -4.50 -16.80
C LEU A 43 7.98 -3.30 -16.85
N VAL A 44 7.66 -2.71 -15.69
CA VAL A 44 6.83 -1.50 -15.62
C VAL A 44 7.48 -0.35 -16.39
N GLN A 45 8.79 -0.16 -16.25
CA GLN A 45 9.49 0.90 -16.97
C GLN A 45 9.43 0.68 -18.48
N SER A 46 9.68 -0.55 -18.96
CA SER A 46 9.57 -0.87 -20.39
C SER A 46 8.15 -0.62 -20.94
N PHE A 47 7.12 -0.93 -20.15
CA PHE A 47 5.74 -0.63 -20.51
C PHE A 47 5.50 0.87 -20.59
N CYS A 48 5.97 1.64 -19.60
CA CYS A 48 5.89 3.11 -19.59
C CYS A 48 6.55 3.72 -20.83
N ASP A 49 7.74 3.25 -21.19
CA ASP A 49 8.51 3.75 -22.34
C ASP A 49 7.76 3.54 -23.68
N MET A 50 6.99 2.45 -23.81
CA MET A 50 6.23 2.15 -25.03
C MET A 50 4.84 2.79 -25.07
N SER A 51 4.22 3.02 -23.91
CA SER A 51 2.81 3.42 -23.79
C SER A 51 2.60 4.92 -23.61
N GLY A 52 3.66 5.66 -23.28
CA GLY A 52 3.57 7.07 -22.91
C GLY A 52 3.09 7.32 -21.48
N PHE A 53 2.79 6.26 -20.70
CA PHE A 53 2.57 6.37 -19.26
C PHE A 53 3.90 6.63 -18.53
N ARG A 54 3.84 7.20 -17.33
CA ARG A 54 5.01 7.45 -16.49
C ARG A 54 4.77 6.96 -15.07
N LEU A 55 5.69 6.13 -14.57
CA LEU A 55 5.72 5.74 -13.16
C LEU A 55 6.13 6.95 -12.30
N ASN A 56 5.36 7.24 -11.26
CA ASN A 56 5.72 8.24 -10.28
C ASN A 56 6.67 7.62 -9.23
N VAL A 57 7.97 7.72 -9.51
CA VAL A 57 9.02 7.15 -8.66
C VAL A 57 8.99 7.76 -7.25
N ASP A 58 8.70 9.05 -7.12
CA ASP A 58 8.66 9.74 -5.82
C ASP A 58 7.53 9.21 -4.92
N LYS A 59 6.45 8.72 -5.52
CA LYS A 59 5.35 8.05 -4.81
C LYS A 59 5.56 6.55 -4.63
N THR A 60 6.55 5.95 -5.31
CA THR A 60 6.76 4.50 -5.27
C THR A 60 7.52 4.13 -4.01
N GLN A 61 6.90 3.32 -3.15
CA GLN A 61 7.45 2.91 -1.87
C GLN A 61 7.48 1.38 -1.75
N ILE A 62 8.42 0.86 -0.97
CA ILE A 62 8.62 -0.56 -0.72
C ILE A 62 8.25 -0.87 0.72
N LEU A 63 7.22 -1.70 0.89
CA LEU A 63 6.83 -2.26 2.18
C LEU A 63 7.40 -3.68 2.29
N THR A 64 8.34 -3.91 3.21
CA THR A 64 8.93 -5.23 3.44
C THR A 64 9.36 -5.41 4.89
N PHE A 65 9.42 -6.67 5.34
CA PHE A 65 10.00 -7.07 6.61
C PHE A 65 11.44 -7.60 6.46
N ALA A 66 11.91 -7.79 5.22
CA ALA A 66 13.25 -8.28 4.92
C ALA A 66 14.25 -7.14 4.77
N ALA A 67 15.52 -7.44 5.03
CA ALA A 67 16.61 -6.53 4.68
C ALA A 67 16.70 -6.38 3.15
N LEU A 68 16.83 -5.14 2.68
CA LEU A 68 17.04 -4.81 1.27
C LEU A 68 18.47 -4.32 1.05
N SER A 69 18.93 -4.41 -0.20
CA SER A 69 20.18 -3.77 -0.58
C SER A 69 20.13 -2.24 -0.35
N PRO A 70 21.29 -1.60 -0.11
CA PRO A 70 21.38 -0.15 0.11
C PRO A 70 20.78 0.70 -1.01
N ALA A 71 20.75 0.17 -2.24
CA ALA A 71 20.22 0.87 -3.40
C ALA A 71 18.70 1.09 -3.34
N LEU A 72 17.96 0.23 -2.62
CA LEU A 72 16.50 0.32 -2.48
C LEU A 72 16.05 0.92 -1.15
N SER A 73 17.00 1.15 -0.22
CA SER A 73 16.72 1.76 1.08
C SER A 73 15.98 3.11 1.01
N PRO A 74 16.21 4.00 0.02
CA PRO A 74 15.48 5.26 -0.08
C PRO A 74 13.97 5.10 -0.29
N MET A 75 13.54 3.97 -0.87
CA MET A 75 12.12 3.70 -1.14
C MET A 75 11.45 2.96 0.01
N LEU A 76 12.19 2.55 1.04
CA LEU A 76 11.68 1.73 2.12
C LEU A 76 10.69 2.51 3.00
N VAL A 77 9.53 1.92 3.25
CA VAL A 77 8.57 2.42 4.22
C VAL A 77 9.13 2.23 5.62
N THR A 78 9.20 3.32 6.39
CA THR A 78 9.70 3.30 7.77
C THR A 78 8.57 3.47 8.77
N SER A 79 8.78 2.99 10.00
CA SER A 79 7.79 3.13 11.08
C SER A 79 7.45 4.59 11.41
N ASN A 80 8.37 5.53 11.15
CA ASN A 80 8.16 6.96 11.37
C ASN A 80 7.44 7.66 10.21
N ALA A 81 7.41 7.03 9.02
CA ALA A 81 6.72 7.55 7.85
C ALA A 81 5.93 6.41 7.18
N PRO A 82 4.78 6.02 7.76
CA PRO A 82 3.98 4.95 7.21
C PRO A 82 3.42 5.30 5.83
N ALA A 83 3.37 4.31 4.94
CA ALA A 83 2.73 4.42 3.65
C ALA A 83 1.21 4.41 3.78
N LYS A 84 0.54 5.05 2.82
CA LYS A 84 -0.91 4.97 2.67
C LYS A 84 -1.24 4.14 1.43
N SER A 85 -2.00 3.07 1.62
CA SER A 85 -2.48 2.21 0.54
C SER A 85 -4.01 2.17 0.58
N LEU A 86 -4.68 2.70 -0.45
CA LEU A 86 -6.14 2.75 -0.57
C LEU A 86 -6.89 3.32 0.66
N GLY A 87 -6.27 4.26 1.36
CA GLY A 87 -6.86 4.82 2.59
C GLY A 87 -6.25 4.26 3.87
N ILE A 88 -5.69 3.05 3.83
CA ILE A 88 -5.17 2.30 4.97
C ILE A 88 -3.70 2.63 5.22
N LEU A 89 -3.35 2.84 6.49
CA LEU A 89 -1.98 3.08 6.92
C LEU A 89 -1.20 1.76 7.02
N MET A 90 -0.01 1.71 6.42
CA MET A 90 0.84 0.53 6.33
C MET A 90 2.30 0.86 6.62
N THR A 91 2.92 0.11 7.51
CA THR A 91 4.37 0.11 7.76
C THR A 91 4.74 -1.21 8.42
N PRO A 92 6.00 -1.67 8.33
CA PRO A 92 6.45 -2.78 9.16
C PRO A 92 6.23 -2.41 10.63
N ASN A 93 5.64 -3.34 11.38
CA ASN A 93 5.39 -3.22 12.82
C ASN A 93 4.49 -2.03 13.23
N LEU A 94 3.52 -1.63 12.39
CA LEU A 94 2.54 -0.61 12.78
C LEU A 94 1.76 -1.06 14.02
N SER A 95 1.77 -0.26 15.09
CA SER A 95 1.00 -0.59 16.29
C SER A 95 -0.50 -0.52 16.00
N PRO A 96 -1.32 -1.42 16.58
CA PRO A 96 -2.77 -1.36 16.44
C PRO A 96 -3.34 0.00 16.85
N MET A 97 -2.76 0.62 17.89
CA MET A 97 -3.19 1.93 18.38
C MET A 97 -2.88 3.06 17.38
N ALA A 98 -1.73 3.03 16.70
CA ALA A 98 -1.42 4.02 15.67
C ALA A 98 -2.39 3.92 14.48
N ARG A 99 -2.79 2.70 14.09
CA ARG A 99 -3.81 2.48 13.06
C ARG A 99 -5.18 2.99 13.50
N PHE A 100 -5.58 2.72 14.75
CA PHE A 100 -6.83 3.23 15.32
C PHE A 100 -6.85 4.75 15.35
N ASN A 101 -5.82 5.39 15.92
CA ASN A 101 -5.71 6.84 16.01
C ASN A 101 -5.81 7.49 14.63
N TYR A 102 -5.14 6.95 13.61
CA TYR A 102 -5.24 7.49 12.25
C TYR A 102 -6.68 7.51 11.70
N VAL A 103 -7.48 6.48 11.99
CA VAL A 103 -8.90 6.44 11.59
C VAL A 103 -9.73 7.39 12.45
N PHE A 104 -9.48 7.39 13.76
CA PHE A 104 -10.21 8.20 14.73
C PHE A 104 -9.97 9.70 14.54
N ASP A 105 -8.73 10.12 14.27
CA ASP A 105 -8.37 11.52 14.00
C ASP A 105 -9.08 12.03 12.74
N ARG A 106 -9.29 11.17 11.73
CA ARG A 106 -10.09 11.52 10.55
C ARG A 106 -11.57 11.65 10.88
N PHE A 107 -12.10 10.74 11.69
CA PHE A 107 -13.47 10.84 12.18
C PHE A 107 -13.67 12.14 12.94
N ASP A 108 -12.79 12.46 13.90
CA ASP A 108 -12.81 13.68 14.69
C ASP A 108 -12.68 14.93 13.82
N SER A 109 -11.77 14.92 12.85
CA SER A 109 -11.61 16.01 11.88
C SER A 109 -12.89 16.26 11.08
N ARG A 110 -13.58 15.20 10.64
CA ARG A 110 -14.87 15.33 9.92
C ARG A 110 -15.97 15.83 10.84
N LEU A 111 -16.05 15.27 12.05
CA LEU A 111 -17.04 15.69 13.03
C LEU A 111 -16.87 17.18 13.34
N SER A 112 -15.66 17.59 13.67
CA SER A 112 -15.30 18.99 13.93
C SER A 112 -15.65 19.90 12.76
N LEU A 113 -15.37 19.49 11.52
CA LEU A 113 -15.65 20.28 10.31
C LEU A 113 -17.15 20.48 10.03
N TRP A 114 -17.98 19.50 10.36
CA TRP A 114 -19.39 19.50 9.96
C TRP A 114 -20.38 19.82 11.08
N LEU A 115 -19.97 19.64 12.34
CA LEU A 115 -20.84 19.87 13.51
C LEU A 115 -21.37 21.30 13.61
N TYR A 116 -20.63 22.29 13.12
CA TYR A 116 -21.07 23.69 13.12
C TYR A 116 -21.85 24.12 11.86
N LYS A 117 -21.89 23.28 10.81
CA LYS A 117 -22.50 23.65 9.53
C LYS A 117 -24.01 23.39 9.48
N VAL A 118 -24.55 22.64 10.44
CA VAL A 118 -25.95 22.23 10.44
C VAL A 118 -26.61 22.61 11.76
N ARG A 119 -27.77 23.27 11.67
CA ARG A 119 -28.46 23.88 12.82
C ARG A 119 -29.66 23.07 13.33
N THR A 120 -29.95 21.92 12.72
CA THR A 120 -31.07 21.06 13.11
C THR A 120 -30.56 19.68 13.52
N TYR A 121 -31.26 19.07 14.48
CA TYR A 121 -30.93 17.71 14.93
C TYR A 121 -31.02 16.69 13.79
N ALA A 122 -32.07 16.76 12.95
CA ALA A 122 -32.22 15.87 11.81
C ALA A 122 -31.06 15.99 10.81
N GLY A 123 -30.58 17.21 10.56
CA GLY A 123 -29.43 17.43 9.70
C GLY A 123 -28.12 16.94 10.33
N ASN A 124 -27.94 17.11 11.65
CA ASN A 124 -26.79 16.56 12.36
C ASN A 124 -26.74 15.03 12.26
N VAL A 125 -27.88 14.36 12.42
CA VAL A 125 -28.01 12.92 12.21
C VAL A 125 -27.64 12.55 10.78
N ALA A 126 -28.17 13.24 9.78
CA ALA A 126 -27.87 12.98 8.37
C ALA A 126 -26.38 13.12 8.05
N ILE A 127 -25.71 14.16 8.55
CA ILE A 127 -24.26 14.38 8.41
C ILE A 127 -23.46 13.28 9.10
N LEU A 128 -23.82 12.94 10.33
CA LEU A 128 -23.14 11.90 11.09
C LEU A 128 -23.15 10.57 10.32
N HIS A 129 -24.31 10.17 9.80
CA HIS A 129 -24.48 8.94 9.02
C HIS A 129 -23.80 8.98 7.64
N SER A 130 -23.84 10.11 6.95
CA SER A 130 -23.42 10.17 5.54
C SER A 130 -21.94 10.56 5.36
N ILE A 131 -21.33 11.21 6.35
CA ILE A 131 -20.01 11.82 6.21
C ILE A 131 -19.04 11.33 7.29
N CYS A 132 -19.44 11.37 8.56
CA CYS A 132 -18.50 11.09 9.66
C CYS A 132 -18.34 9.58 9.88
N LEU A 133 -19.45 8.86 10.10
CA LEU A 133 -19.42 7.43 10.38
C LEU A 133 -18.74 6.61 9.28
N PRO A 134 -18.96 6.83 7.97
CA PRO A 134 -18.35 6.01 6.92
C PRO A 134 -16.82 5.89 7.01
N VAL A 135 -16.13 6.89 7.58
CA VAL A 135 -14.68 6.86 7.82
C VAL A 135 -14.25 5.70 8.73
N LEU A 136 -15.14 5.17 9.56
CA LEU A 136 -14.85 4.04 10.46
C LEU A 136 -15.04 2.67 9.79
N TRP A 137 -15.77 2.61 8.67
CA TRP A 137 -16.08 1.36 7.96
C TRP A 137 -15.16 1.10 6.76
N TYR A 138 -14.54 2.15 6.21
CA TYR A 138 -13.65 2.09 5.03
C TYR A 138 -12.25 2.60 5.37
#